data_AF-L1LFS8-F1
#
_entry.id   AF-L1LFS8-F1
#
_cell.length_a   1.000
_cell.length_b   1.000
_cell.length_c   1.000
_cell.angle_alpha   90.00
_cell.angle_beta   90.00
_cell.angle_gamma   90.00
#
_symmetry.space_group_name_H-M   'P 1'
#
loop_
_entity.id
_entity.type
_entity.pdbx_description
1 polymer ?
#
loop_
_entity_poly.entity_id
_entity_poly.type
_entity_poly.pdbx_seq_one_letter_code
_entity_poly.pdbx_strand_id
1 'polypeptide(L)'
;MIMKGNEDDMNRFLFYALLERGVRYLRIVSKYIRFGKPAREVAEFIQRPGEGRYTRLVRKTVDIEVITQQNTRTIQVEEGSATKARRFSVRKEMKLEASIGVVRYCCYVVNAKVHGLIERKVIWEGGHDAPVITVISLYSEGYCLTTKHVFKGIGRGFRMENRVWTPIFLSPKDEGMYNEHAEAPQSCPVSRATENEDQEPCTSESVIKFSGRPVPEVIADSTTQEGASVQEFNPPVPDLTVPAQIHPGDVESVQLAISSSSYDESDWDSSD
;
A
#
# COMPACT_ATOMS: atom_id res chain seq x y z
N MET A 1 10.23 14.63 30.74
CA MET A 1 11.51 14.03 30.32
C MET A 1 11.96 14.76 29.06
N ILE A 2 13.01 15.56 29.16
CA ILE A 2 13.64 16.19 27.99
C ILE A 2 14.65 15.15 27.49
N MET A 3 14.41 14.57 26.31
CA MET A 3 15.37 13.65 25.72
C MET A 3 16.64 14.44 25.36
N LYS A 4 17.82 13.95 25.75
CA LYS A 4 19.09 14.52 25.30
C LYS A 4 19.08 14.56 23.76
N GLY A 5 19.44 15.70 23.18
CA GLY A 5 19.59 15.83 21.73
C GLY A 5 20.68 14.88 21.23
N ASN A 6 20.51 14.32 20.04
CA ASN A 6 21.61 13.63 19.38
C ASN A 6 22.53 14.71 18.77
N GLU A 7 23.84 14.59 18.95
CA GLU A 7 24.81 15.52 18.34
C GLU A 7 24.77 15.46 16.81
N ASP A 8 24.31 14.33 16.24
CA ASP A 8 24.08 14.17 14.81
C ASP A 8 22.78 14.83 14.30
N ASP A 9 21.92 15.34 15.19
CA ASP A 9 20.66 15.99 14.80
C ASP A 9 20.97 17.33 14.12
N MET A 10 20.74 17.39 12.81
CA MET A 10 20.84 18.62 12.05
C MET A 10 19.67 19.56 12.34
N ASN A 11 18.45 19.01 12.36
CA ASN A 11 17.22 19.76 12.51
C ASN A 11 16.14 18.89 13.14
N ARG A 12 15.30 19.49 14.00
CA ARG A 12 14.12 18.84 14.55
C ARG A 12 12.91 19.76 14.41
N PHE A 13 11.83 19.22 13.85
CA PHE A 13 10.55 19.91 13.73
C PHE A 13 9.53 19.25 14.63
N LEU A 14 8.71 20.09 15.28
CA LEU A 14 7.63 19.64 16.13
C LEU A 14 6.33 20.14 15.53
N PHE A 15 5.42 19.21 15.27
CA PHE A 15 4.05 19.49 14.89
C PHE A 15 3.14 19.08 16.05
N TYR A 16 2.38 20.05 16.56
CA TYR A 16 1.44 19.85 17.65
C TYR A 16 0.02 20.19 17.19
N ALA A 17 -0.92 19.32 17.50
CA ALA A 17 -2.34 19.53 17.21
C ALA A 17 -3.20 19.13 18.41
N LEU A 18 -4.23 19.92 18.69
CA LEU A 18 -5.32 19.54 19.58
C LEU A 18 -6.45 18.98 18.72
N LEU A 19 -6.78 17.70 18.94
CA LEU A 19 -7.81 16.97 18.22
C LEU A 19 -9.12 16.97 19.02
N GLU A 20 -10.12 16.31 18.47
CA GLU A 20 -11.43 16.14 19.11
C GLU A 20 -11.31 15.49 20.49
N ARG A 21 -12.27 15.82 21.36
CA ARG A 21 -12.36 15.31 22.74
C ARG A 21 -11.14 15.61 23.61
N GLY A 22 -10.31 16.59 23.24
CA GLY A 22 -9.15 16.99 24.03
C GLY A 22 -7.93 16.08 23.89
N VAL A 23 -7.92 15.20 22.87
CA VAL A 23 -6.73 14.40 22.54
C VAL A 23 -5.66 15.34 21.97
N ARG A 24 -4.45 15.26 22.51
CA ARG A 24 -3.30 16.00 22.00
C ARG A 24 -2.43 15.09 21.15
N TYR A 25 -2.04 15.58 19.99
CA TYR A 25 -1.21 14.88 19.04
C TYR A 25 0.09 15.64 18.84
N LEU A 26 1.20 14.91 18.86
CA LEU A 26 2.54 15.44 18.66
C LEU A 26 3.29 14.58 17.66
N ARG A 27 3.78 15.18 16.58
CA ARG A 27 4.69 14.55 15.63
C ARG A 27 6.03 15.26 15.71
N ILE A 28 7.10 14.49 15.81
CA ILE A 28 8.47 14.97 15.84
C ILE A 28 9.16 14.42 14.58
N VAL A 29 9.67 15.32 13.76
CA VAL A 29 10.48 14.98 12.59
C VAL A 29 11.92 15.34 12.90
N SER A 30 12.77 14.33 13.07
CA SER A 30 14.20 14.50 13.29
C SER A 30 14.94 14.27 11.97
N LYS A 31 15.89 15.14 11.65
CA LYS A 31 16.81 15.00 10.53
C LYS A 31 18.22 14.94 11.07
N TYR A 32 18.97 13.94 10.63
CA TYR A 32 20.31 13.67 11.12
C TYR A 32 21.15 13.06 10.00
N ILE A 33 22.46 13.02 10.20
CA ILE A 33 23.38 12.34 9.29
C ILE A 33 23.60 10.93 9.81
N ARG A 34 23.32 9.91 9.00
CA ARG A 34 23.58 8.50 9.31
C ARG A 34 24.51 7.92 8.26
N PHE A 35 25.70 7.49 8.66
CA PHE A 35 26.73 6.97 7.75
C PHE A 35 27.07 7.96 6.61
N GLY A 36 27.22 9.24 6.94
CA GLY A 36 27.51 10.30 5.96
C GLY A 36 26.34 10.65 5.02
N LYS A 37 25.16 10.07 5.22
CA LYS A 37 23.97 10.32 4.39
C LYS A 37 22.87 10.98 5.21
N PRO A 38 22.12 11.95 4.66
CA PRO A 38 20.98 12.53 5.36
C PRO A 38 19.89 11.47 5.56
N ALA A 39 19.45 11.31 6.80
CA ALA A 39 18.37 10.43 7.22
C ALA A 39 17.27 11.25 7.91
N ARG A 40 16.07 10.67 7.98
CA ARG A 40 14.93 11.25 8.69
C ARG A 40 14.24 10.19 9.52
N GLU A 41 13.71 10.62 10.65
CA GLU A 41 12.84 9.82 11.49
C GLU A 41 11.62 10.65 11.91
N VAL A 42 10.46 10.04 11.80
CA VAL A 42 9.17 10.58 12.18
C VAL A 42 8.65 9.77 13.36
N ALA A 43 8.57 10.40 14.52
CA ALA A 43 8.00 9.83 15.72
C ALA A 43 6.67 10.51 16.05
N GLU A 44 5.61 9.72 16.19
CA GLU A 44 4.27 10.22 16.49
C GLU A 44 3.89 9.81 17.92
N PHE A 45 3.23 10.74 18.62
CA PHE A 45 2.82 10.60 20.00
C PHE A 45 1.41 11.15 20.20
N ILE A 46 0.71 10.58 21.17
CA ILE A 46 -0.62 11.00 21.59
C ILE A 46 -0.70 11.12 23.11
N GLN A 47 -1.49 12.07 23.59
CA GLN A 47 -1.87 12.21 24.99
C GLN A 47 -3.39 12.31 25.05
N ARG A 48 -4.04 11.31 25.66
CA ARG A 48 -5.50 11.33 25.84
C ARG A 48 -5.90 12.20 27.04
N PRO A 49 -7.16 12.65 27.12
CA PRO A 49 -7.66 13.35 28.30
C PRO A 49 -7.45 12.51 29.57
N GLY A 50 -6.94 13.15 30.62
CA GLY A 50 -6.60 12.49 31.89
C GLY A 50 -5.23 11.82 31.92
N GLU A 51 -4.57 11.60 30.78
CA GLU A 51 -3.19 11.09 30.76
C GLU A 51 -2.20 12.23 31.03
N GLY A 52 -1.32 12.06 32.02
CA GLY A 52 -0.29 13.07 32.36
C GLY A 52 0.92 13.12 31.43
N ARG A 53 1.03 12.18 30.48
CA ARG A 53 2.19 12.04 29.58
C ARG A 53 1.80 11.66 28.17
N TYR A 54 2.62 12.05 27.21
CA TYR A 54 2.55 11.52 25.85
C TYR A 54 2.98 10.06 25.81
N THR A 55 2.29 9.28 24.98
CA THR A 55 2.62 7.90 24.65
C THR A 55 2.89 7.79 23.16
N ARG A 56 3.80 6.89 22.76
CA ARG A 56 4.10 6.66 21.34
C ARG A 56 2.83 6.13 20.65
N LEU A 57 2.51 6.71 19.49
CA LEU A 57 1.36 6.29 18.70
C LEU A 57 1.65 4.93 18.06
N VAL A 58 0.80 3.95 18.34
CA VAL A 58 0.84 2.61 17.73
C VAL A 58 -0.51 2.36 17.07
N ARG A 59 -0.49 2.10 15.76
CA ARG A 59 -1.70 1.81 14.97
C ARG A 59 -1.89 0.32 14.80
N LYS A 60 -3.15 -0.13 14.81
CA LYS A 60 -3.53 -1.47 14.41
C LYS A 60 -3.54 -1.57 12.89
N THR A 61 -2.87 -2.56 12.33
CA THR A 61 -2.92 -2.82 10.90
C THR A 61 -4.20 -3.54 10.54
N VAL A 62 -4.86 -3.11 9.47
CA VAL A 62 -6.06 -3.75 8.91
C VAL A 62 -5.76 -4.22 7.50
N ASP A 63 -6.10 -5.47 7.23
CA ASP A 63 -5.95 -6.06 5.91
C ASP A 63 -7.18 -5.74 5.05
N ILE A 64 -6.96 -5.43 3.77
CA ILE A 64 -8.04 -5.15 2.83
C ILE A 64 -7.98 -6.11 1.64
N GLU A 65 -9.15 -6.53 1.18
CA GLU A 65 -9.37 -7.27 -0.06
C GLU A 65 -10.02 -6.33 -1.07
N VAL A 66 -9.26 -5.79 -2.02
CA VAL A 66 -9.68 -4.61 -2.81
C VAL A 66 -10.96 -4.84 -3.62
N ILE A 67 -11.27 -6.10 -3.97
CA ILE A 67 -12.48 -6.45 -4.71
C ILE A 67 -13.72 -6.31 -3.82
N THR A 68 -13.71 -6.98 -2.67
CA THR A 68 -14.89 -7.13 -1.81
C THR A 68 -14.96 -6.06 -0.72
N GLN A 69 -13.89 -5.28 -0.52
CA GLN A 69 -13.85 -4.25 0.50
C GLN A 69 -14.92 -3.20 0.24
N GLN A 70 -15.79 -3.01 1.24
CA GLN A 70 -16.81 -1.96 1.28
C GLN A 70 -16.44 -0.91 2.34
N ASN A 71 -17.25 0.14 2.43
CA ASN A 71 -17.19 1.09 3.53
C ASN A 71 -17.43 0.37 4.86
N THR A 72 -16.49 0.54 5.80
CA THR A 72 -16.61 0.01 7.17
C THR A 72 -16.39 1.14 8.17
N ARG A 73 -16.45 0.84 9.47
CA ARG A 73 -16.07 1.81 10.52
C ARG A 73 -14.62 2.28 10.41
N THR A 74 -13.73 1.50 9.81
CA THR A 74 -12.29 1.82 9.73
C THR A 74 -11.87 2.27 8.34
N ILE A 75 -12.37 1.60 7.30
CA ILE A 75 -11.99 1.84 5.91
C ILE A 75 -13.06 2.66 5.21
N GLN A 76 -12.63 3.73 4.57
CA GLN A 76 -13.39 4.54 3.62
C GLN A 76 -13.08 4.06 2.21
N VAL A 77 -14.13 3.84 1.43
CA VAL A 77 -14.06 3.48 0.01
C VAL A 77 -14.77 4.56 -0.78
N GLU A 78 -14.02 5.26 -1.62
CA GLU A 78 -14.52 6.29 -2.52
C GLU A 78 -14.50 5.77 -3.95
N GLU A 79 -15.63 5.90 -4.65
CA GLU A 79 -15.77 5.43 -6.03
C GLU A 79 -15.78 6.63 -6.97
N GLY A 80 -14.84 6.67 -7.91
CA GLY A 80 -14.75 7.69 -8.94
C GLY A 80 -15.75 7.41 -10.04
N SER A 81 -16.78 8.27 -10.17
CA SER A 81 -17.84 8.13 -11.16
C SER A 81 -17.33 8.09 -12.61
N ALA A 82 -16.27 8.83 -12.92
CA ALA A 82 -15.71 8.92 -14.28
C ALA A 82 -14.77 7.76 -14.65
N THR A 83 -13.93 7.31 -13.72
CA THR A 83 -12.83 6.37 -14.01
C THR A 83 -13.12 4.93 -13.55
N LYS A 84 -14.23 4.70 -12.85
CA LYS A 84 -14.50 3.45 -12.11
C LYS A 84 -13.36 3.11 -11.13
N ALA A 85 -12.55 4.09 -10.75
CA ALA A 85 -11.48 3.90 -9.78
C ALA A 85 -12.07 3.82 -8.37
N ARG A 86 -11.59 2.87 -7.56
CA ARG A 86 -11.94 2.78 -6.13
C ARG A 86 -10.73 3.19 -5.31
N ARG A 87 -10.91 4.14 -4.40
CA ARG A 87 -9.87 4.61 -3.47
C ARG A 87 -10.19 4.11 -2.07
N PHE A 88 -9.22 3.45 -1.45
CA PHE A 88 -9.31 2.91 -0.11
C PHE A 88 -8.38 3.70 0.80
N SER A 89 -8.93 4.20 1.90
CA SER A 89 -8.19 4.93 2.92
C SER A 89 -8.74 4.61 4.31
N VAL A 90 -7.96 4.86 5.35
CA VAL A 90 -8.50 4.85 6.71
C VAL A 90 -9.32 6.13 6.93
N ARG A 91 -10.52 5.98 7.48
CA ARG A 91 -11.40 7.10 7.82
C ARG A 91 -10.68 8.12 8.71
N LYS A 92 -11.02 9.40 8.55
CA LYS A 92 -10.33 10.53 9.22
C LYS A 92 -10.27 10.34 10.74
N GLU A 93 -11.38 9.95 11.35
CA GLU A 93 -11.53 9.68 12.78
C GLU A 93 -10.75 8.45 13.27
N MET A 94 -10.39 7.53 12.37
CA MET A 94 -9.66 6.30 12.70
C MET A 94 -8.15 6.37 12.39
N LYS A 95 -7.64 7.47 11.83
CA LYS A 95 -6.22 7.60 11.40
C LYS A 95 -5.20 7.46 12.53
N LEU A 96 -5.59 7.70 13.77
CA LEU A 96 -4.72 7.49 14.93
C LEU A 96 -4.76 6.04 15.45
N GLU A 97 -5.79 5.29 15.10
CA GLU A 97 -6.00 3.94 15.64
C GLU A 97 -5.62 2.86 14.63
N ALA A 98 -5.72 3.14 13.33
CA ALA A 98 -5.56 2.15 12.28
C ALA A 98 -4.74 2.64 11.08
N SER A 99 -4.11 1.67 10.40
CA SER A 99 -3.48 1.84 9.08
C SER A 99 -3.79 0.63 8.20
N ILE A 100 -3.80 0.79 6.87
CA ILE A 100 -3.96 -0.35 5.96
C ILE A 100 -2.64 -1.15 5.95
N GLY A 101 -2.70 -2.38 6.46
CA GLY A 101 -1.59 -3.33 6.53
C GLY A 101 -1.45 -4.08 5.21
N VAL A 102 -2.02 -5.28 5.11
CA VAL A 102 -1.92 -6.08 3.87
C VAL A 102 -2.95 -5.62 2.84
N VAL A 103 -2.51 -5.54 1.58
CA VAL A 103 -3.36 -5.27 0.42
C VAL A 103 -3.46 -6.53 -0.42
N ARG A 104 -4.68 -7.06 -0.57
CA ARG A 104 -4.96 -8.31 -1.28
C ARG A 104 -5.87 -8.07 -2.48
N TYR A 105 -5.70 -8.93 -3.49
CA TYR A 105 -6.60 -9.08 -4.64
C TYR A 105 -6.84 -10.59 -4.85
N CYS A 106 -8.02 -11.08 -4.52
CA CYS A 106 -8.34 -12.50 -4.40
C CYS A 106 -7.31 -13.27 -3.53
N CYS A 107 -6.57 -14.19 -4.15
CA CYS A 107 -5.52 -14.98 -3.50
C CYS A 107 -4.14 -14.30 -3.54
N TYR A 108 -3.99 -13.16 -4.22
CA TYR A 108 -2.71 -12.49 -4.38
C TYR A 108 -2.49 -11.44 -3.30
N VAL A 109 -1.33 -11.50 -2.65
CA VAL A 109 -0.84 -10.44 -1.77
C VAL A 109 -0.09 -9.41 -2.61
N VAL A 110 -0.66 -8.23 -2.76
CA VAL A 110 -0.10 -7.15 -3.59
C VAL A 110 0.95 -6.35 -2.80
N ASN A 111 0.69 -6.11 -1.52
CA ASN A 111 1.63 -5.46 -0.61
C ASN A 111 1.41 -5.93 0.83
N ALA A 112 2.49 -6.23 1.56
CA ALA A 112 2.43 -6.64 2.97
C ALA A 112 3.48 -5.93 3.86
N LYS A 113 4.17 -4.90 3.34
CA LYS A 113 5.20 -4.21 4.14
C LYS A 113 4.51 -3.31 5.18
N VAL A 114 4.73 -3.58 6.46
CA VAL A 114 4.12 -2.83 7.58
C VAL A 114 5.13 -2.14 8.49
N HIS A 115 6.41 -2.53 8.44
CA HIS A 115 7.43 -1.92 9.29
C HIS A 115 7.59 -0.43 9.00
N GLY A 116 7.48 0.39 10.05
CA GLY A 116 7.54 1.84 9.95
C GLY A 116 6.34 2.49 9.23
N LEU A 117 5.26 1.76 8.98
CA LEU A 117 4.11 2.30 8.25
C LEU A 117 3.30 3.28 9.10
N ILE A 118 3.16 4.51 8.62
CA ILE A 118 2.33 5.56 9.24
C ILE A 118 0.92 5.55 8.64
N GLU A 119 0.84 5.65 7.31
CA GLU A 119 -0.42 5.74 6.57
C GLU A 119 -0.29 5.00 5.25
N ARG A 120 -1.38 4.42 4.76
CA ARG A 120 -1.45 3.81 3.44
C ARG A 120 -2.79 4.14 2.79
N LYS A 121 -2.72 4.48 1.50
CA LYS A 121 -3.86 4.62 0.60
C LYS A 121 -3.70 3.65 -0.56
N VAL A 122 -4.81 3.11 -1.05
CA VAL A 122 -4.82 2.17 -2.17
C VAL A 122 -5.78 2.68 -3.22
N ILE A 123 -5.39 2.60 -4.49
CA ILE A 123 -6.22 2.96 -5.63
C ILE A 123 -6.30 1.72 -6.52
N TRP A 124 -7.53 1.28 -6.83
CA TRP A 124 -7.79 0.18 -7.75
C TRP A 124 -8.51 0.71 -8.99
N GLU A 125 -7.96 0.41 -10.16
CA GLU A 125 -8.44 0.85 -11.48
C GLU A 125 -8.46 -0.32 -12.47
N GLY A 126 -9.09 -0.13 -13.63
CA GLY A 126 -9.11 -1.11 -14.72
C GLY A 126 -10.09 -2.28 -14.54
N GLY A 127 -10.83 -2.32 -13.42
CA GLY A 127 -11.84 -3.34 -13.15
C GLY A 127 -11.27 -4.74 -12.96
N HIS A 128 -12.08 -5.76 -13.21
CA HIS A 128 -11.70 -7.17 -13.01
C HIS A 128 -10.82 -7.73 -14.13
N ASP A 129 -10.96 -7.22 -15.34
CA ASP A 129 -10.28 -7.76 -16.53
C ASP A 129 -8.82 -7.31 -16.61
N ALA A 130 -8.54 -6.08 -16.19
CA ALA A 130 -7.20 -5.49 -16.21
C ALA A 130 -6.90 -4.69 -14.93
N PRO A 131 -6.92 -5.34 -13.74
CA PRO A 131 -6.77 -4.64 -12.48
C PRO A 131 -5.37 -4.03 -12.36
N VAL A 132 -5.36 -2.73 -12.07
CA VAL A 132 -4.17 -1.95 -11.73
C VAL A 132 -4.34 -1.45 -10.31
N ILE A 133 -3.36 -1.76 -9.46
CA ILE A 133 -3.39 -1.38 -8.05
C ILE A 133 -2.21 -0.46 -7.76
N THR A 134 -2.51 0.77 -7.34
CA THR A 134 -1.51 1.73 -6.89
C THR A 134 -1.57 1.83 -5.37
N VAL A 135 -0.45 1.55 -4.71
CA VAL A 135 -0.30 1.63 -3.25
C VAL A 135 0.60 2.81 -2.90
N ILE A 136 0.07 3.77 -2.15
CA ILE A 136 0.77 4.96 -1.66
C ILE A 136 0.97 4.77 -0.15
N SER A 137 2.22 4.65 0.29
CA SER A 137 2.57 4.36 1.70
C SER A 137 3.47 5.45 2.29
N LEU A 138 3.08 5.96 3.44
CA LEU A 138 3.85 6.90 4.25
C LEU A 138 4.64 6.14 5.31
N TYR A 139 5.97 6.33 5.36
CA TYR A 139 6.82 5.64 6.34
C TYR A 139 7.46 6.60 7.35
N SER A 140 7.76 6.07 8.54
CA SER A 140 8.44 6.77 9.62
C SER A 140 9.86 7.20 9.29
N GLU A 141 10.45 6.69 8.21
CA GLU A 141 11.75 7.15 7.71
C GLU A 141 11.65 8.48 6.94
N GLY A 142 10.47 9.11 6.87
CA GLY A 142 10.28 10.39 6.19
C GLY A 142 10.25 10.27 4.66
N TYR A 143 9.71 9.16 4.14
CA TYR A 143 9.47 8.95 2.71
C TYR A 143 8.03 8.50 2.43
N CYS A 144 7.50 8.96 1.32
CA CYS A 144 6.31 8.43 0.67
C CYS A 144 6.74 7.48 -0.46
N LEU A 145 6.22 6.26 -0.44
CA LEU A 145 6.48 5.23 -1.44
C LEU A 145 5.19 4.97 -2.24
N THR A 146 5.24 5.27 -3.53
CA THR A 146 4.18 4.95 -4.49
C THR A 146 4.60 3.75 -5.33
N THR A 147 3.85 2.66 -5.28
CA THR A 147 4.08 1.47 -6.10
C THR A 147 2.86 1.17 -6.97
N LYS A 148 3.09 0.89 -8.25
CA LYS A 148 2.04 0.51 -9.21
C LYS A 148 2.20 -0.97 -9.55
N HIS A 149 1.12 -1.72 -9.43
CA HIS A 149 1.08 -3.16 -9.67
C HIS A 149 0.08 -3.45 -10.78
N VAL A 150 0.50 -4.26 -11.76
CA VAL A 150 -0.33 -4.66 -12.89
C VAL A 150 -0.50 -6.16 -12.88
N PHE A 151 -1.74 -6.63 -13.02
CA PHE A 151 -2.04 -8.04 -13.10
C PHE A 151 -1.61 -8.62 -14.44
N LYS A 152 -0.91 -9.77 -14.41
CA LYS A 152 -0.37 -10.45 -15.59
C LYS A 152 -1.06 -11.79 -15.88
N GLY A 153 -2.27 -11.96 -15.36
CA GLY A 153 -3.08 -13.16 -15.53
C GLY A 153 -2.96 -14.16 -14.37
N ILE A 154 -3.86 -15.15 -14.40
CA ILE A 154 -3.90 -16.23 -13.41
C ILE A 154 -2.58 -17.01 -13.46
N GLY A 155 -2.01 -17.31 -12.30
CA GLY A 155 -0.73 -18.03 -12.16
C GLY A 155 0.50 -17.11 -12.16
N ARG A 156 0.45 -15.95 -12.84
CA ARG A 156 1.52 -14.94 -12.75
C ARG A 156 1.25 -13.90 -11.66
N GLY A 157 -0.02 -13.62 -11.37
CA GLY A 157 -0.41 -12.66 -10.34
C GLY A 157 -0.06 -11.22 -10.70
N PHE A 158 0.26 -10.43 -9.68
CA PHE A 158 0.65 -9.02 -9.83
C PHE A 158 2.15 -8.87 -9.99
N ARG A 159 2.56 -7.99 -10.92
CA ARG A 159 3.94 -7.53 -11.05
C ARG A 159 4.01 -6.05 -10.74
N MET A 160 4.99 -5.66 -9.91
CA MET A 160 5.32 -4.26 -9.71
C MET A 160 5.89 -3.67 -11.00
N GLU A 161 5.20 -2.68 -11.56
CA GLU A 161 5.58 -2.00 -12.80
C GLU A 161 6.36 -0.72 -12.52
N ASN A 162 5.97 0.04 -11.49
CA ASN A 162 6.62 1.29 -11.13
C ASN A 162 6.79 1.41 -9.61
N ARG A 163 7.87 2.10 -9.21
CA ARG A 163 8.21 2.41 -7.83
C ARG A 163 8.83 3.79 -7.74
N VAL A 164 8.17 4.70 -7.03
CA VAL A 164 8.63 6.08 -6.81
C VAL A 164 8.78 6.33 -5.33
N TRP A 165 9.94 6.85 -4.93
CA TRP A 165 10.22 7.30 -3.58
C TRP A 165 10.27 8.82 -3.55
N THR A 166 9.44 9.43 -2.73
CA THR A 166 9.38 10.88 -2.57
C THR A 166 9.71 11.21 -1.12
N PRO A 167 10.80 11.95 -0.84
CA PRO A 167 11.07 12.41 0.51
C PRO A 167 9.98 13.42 0.93
N ILE A 168 9.59 13.35 2.19
CA ILE A 168 8.53 14.18 2.78
C ILE A 168 9.06 14.82 4.07
N PHE A 169 8.31 15.78 4.62
CA PHE A 169 8.72 16.54 5.82
C PHE A 169 10.10 17.20 5.64
N LEU A 170 10.34 17.74 4.45
CA LEU A 170 11.53 18.51 4.11
C LEU A 170 11.52 19.88 4.77
N SER A 171 10.35 20.44 5.05
CA SER A 171 10.22 21.68 5.79
C SER A 171 9.03 21.62 6.76
N PRO A 172 9.00 22.46 7.81
CA PRO A 172 7.81 22.58 8.68
C PRO A 172 6.53 22.92 7.91
N LYS A 173 6.62 23.58 6.76
CA LYS A 173 5.46 23.97 5.94
C LYS A 173 4.81 22.77 5.26
N ASP A 174 5.55 21.67 5.08
CA ASP A 174 5.07 20.47 4.38
C ASP A 174 3.95 19.78 5.17
N GLU A 175 3.87 19.99 6.50
CA GLU A 175 2.78 19.49 7.34
C GLU A 175 1.42 20.10 6.97
N GLY A 176 1.41 21.35 6.50
CA GLY A 176 0.17 22.05 6.12
C GLY A 176 -0.48 21.51 4.84
N MET A 177 0.29 20.85 3.97
CA MET A 177 -0.22 20.26 2.72
C MET A 177 -0.95 18.92 2.91
N TYR A 178 -0.89 18.32 4.11
CA TYR A 178 -1.58 17.07 4.41
C TYR A 178 -3.06 17.24 4.81
N ASN A 179 -3.54 18.48 4.88
CA ASN A 179 -4.97 18.76 4.99
C ASN A 179 -5.65 18.55 3.62
N GLU A 180 -6.15 17.32 3.43
CA GLU A 180 -7.29 16.92 2.58
C GLU A 180 -7.16 16.87 1.04
N HIS A 181 -6.18 17.50 0.37
CA HIS A 181 -6.19 17.57 -1.12
C HIS A 181 -4.90 17.14 -1.84
N ALA A 182 -4.15 16.17 -1.31
CA ALA A 182 -3.16 15.47 -2.13
C ALA A 182 -3.88 14.61 -3.19
N GLU A 183 -4.41 15.25 -4.24
CA GLU A 183 -4.62 14.62 -5.52
C GLU A 183 -3.31 13.89 -5.87
N ALA A 184 -3.43 12.63 -6.32
CA ALA A 184 -2.26 11.88 -6.79
C ALA A 184 -1.45 12.81 -7.70
N PRO A 185 -0.10 12.87 -7.57
CA PRO A 185 0.72 13.75 -8.40
C PRO A 185 0.26 13.52 -9.83
N GLN A 186 -0.36 14.55 -10.42
CA GLN A 186 -0.85 14.47 -11.79
C GLN A 186 0.33 13.98 -12.60
N SER A 187 0.16 12.81 -13.21
CA SER A 187 1.20 12.13 -13.98
C SER A 187 1.95 13.19 -14.78
N CYS A 188 3.28 13.27 -14.63
CA CYS A 188 4.09 14.23 -15.36
C CYS A 188 3.62 14.27 -16.81
N PRO A 189 3.33 15.44 -17.39
CA PRO A 189 2.95 15.51 -18.79
C PRO A 189 4.06 14.82 -19.57
N VAL A 190 3.70 13.72 -20.25
CA VAL A 190 4.56 13.10 -21.25
C VAL A 190 4.83 14.20 -22.25
N SER A 191 6.03 14.78 -22.20
CA SER A 191 6.49 15.74 -23.17
C SER A 191 6.47 15.03 -24.51
N ARG A 192 5.41 15.27 -25.29
CA ARG A 192 5.39 15.02 -26.72
C ARG A 192 6.56 15.82 -27.27
N ALA A 193 7.64 15.12 -27.58
CA ALA A 193 8.63 15.63 -28.50
C ALA A 193 7.89 15.82 -29.84
N THR A 194 7.51 17.04 -30.13
CA THR A 194 7.23 17.47 -31.50
C THR A 194 8.57 17.48 -32.20
N GLU A 195 8.88 16.37 -32.88
CA GLU A 195 9.84 16.34 -33.97
C GLU A 195 9.28 17.26 -35.06
N ASN A 196 9.76 18.51 -35.10
CA ASN A 196 9.72 19.31 -36.30
C ASN A 196 10.93 18.86 -37.13
N GLU A 197 10.71 17.87 -38.00
CA GLU A 197 11.63 17.61 -39.12
C GLU A 197 11.44 18.68 -40.19
N ASP A 198 12.59 19.15 -40.64
CA ASP A 198 12.80 20.20 -41.62
C ASP A 198 12.08 19.94 -42.95
N GLN A 199 11.45 20.99 -43.46
CA GLN A 199 11.02 21.09 -44.85
C GLN A 199 12.24 21.37 -45.73
N GLU A 200 12.54 20.45 -46.65
CA GLU A 200 13.14 20.82 -47.95
C GLU A 200 12.18 20.44 -49.09
N PRO A 201 12.05 21.30 -50.12
CA PRO A 201 11.19 21.05 -51.27
C PRO A 201 11.94 20.23 -52.33
N CYS A 202 11.37 19.09 -52.74
CA CYS A 202 11.84 18.39 -53.92
C CYS A 202 10.68 18.10 -54.88
N THR A 203 10.95 18.42 -56.14
CA THR A 203 10.04 18.59 -57.26
C THR A 203 9.59 17.27 -57.92
N SER A 204 8.39 17.35 -58.49
CA SER A 204 7.92 16.71 -59.74
C SER A 204 7.80 15.18 -59.85
N GLU A 205 6.57 14.81 -60.19
CA GLU A 205 6.16 13.76 -61.13
C GLU A 205 6.48 12.29 -60.79
N SER A 206 5.43 11.56 -60.41
CA SER A 206 4.97 10.46 -61.27
C SER A 206 3.55 10.03 -60.93
N VAL A 207 2.79 9.89 -62.01
CA VAL A 207 1.42 9.38 -62.10
C VAL A 207 1.46 7.86 -61.98
N ILE A 208 0.78 7.29 -60.99
CA ILE A 208 0.28 5.89 -61.09
C ILE A 208 -1.15 5.84 -60.57
N LYS A 209 -2.06 5.63 -61.52
CA LYS A 209 -3.47 5.29 -61.32
C LYS A 209 -3.56 3.85 -60.79
N PHE A 210 -4.33 3.63 -59.74
CA PHE A 210 -4.90 2.31 -59.44
C PHE A 210 -6.42 2.41 -59.27
N SER A 211 -7.12 1.95 -60.31
CA SER A 211 -8.48 1.41 -60.27
C SER A 211 -8.54 0.31 -59.19
N GLY A 212 -9.43 0.36 -58.22
CA GLY A 212 -10.87 0.07 -58.41
C GLY A 212 -11.08 -1.45 -58.41
N ARG A 213 -11.61 -2.00 -57.29
CA ARG A 213 -12.26 -3.32 -57.18
C ARG A 213 -12.77 -3.56 -55.74
N PRO A 214 -13.69 -4.52 -55.51
CA PRO A 214 -15.04 -4.20 -55.09
C PRO A 214 -15.43 -4.72 -53.70
N VAL A 215 -16.61 -4.27 -53.26
CA VAL A 215 -17.38 -4.74 -52.11
C VAL A 215 -17.64 -6.26 -52.19
N PRO A 216 -17.46 -7.03 -51.11
CA PRO A 216 -18.05 -8.35 -51.00
C PRO A 216 -19.42 -8.30 -50.31
N GLU A 217 -20.30 -9.03 -50.96
CA GLU A 217 -21.71 -9.28 -50.75
C GLU A 217 -21.97 -10.15 -49.51
N VAL A 218 -23.17 -9.97 -48.97
CA VAL A 218 -23.76 -10.66 -47.83
C VAL A 218 -23.97 -12.15 -48.13
N ILE A 219 -23.53 -13.04 -47.24
CA ILE A 219 -24.10 -14.39 -47.12
C ILE A 219 -24.46 -14.61 -45.66
N ALA A 220 -25.77 -14.70 -45.41
CA ALA A 220 -26.33 -15.27 -44.21
C ALA A 220 -26.29 -16.79 -44.35
N ASP A 221 -25.80 -17.50 -43.33
CA ASP A 221 -26.11 -18.90 -43.15
C ASP A 221 -26.41 -19.19 -41.68
N SER A 222 -27.66 -19.58 -41.48
CA SER A 222 -28.20 -20.24 -40.31
C SER A 222 -27.72 -21.69 -40.28
N THR A 223 -27.10 -22.14 -39.18
CA THR A 223 -27.03 -23.57 -38.89
C THR A 223 -27.14 -23.82 -37.39
N THR A 224 -28.27 -24.43 -37.04
CA THR A 224 -28.61 -25.11 -35.80
C THR A 224 -27.73 -26.35 -35.62
N GLN A 225 -27.28 -26.60 -34.39
CA GLN A 225 -26.99 -27.91 -33.75
C GLN A 225 -26.18 -27.62 -32.48
N GLU A 226 -26.20 -28.33 -31.37
CA GLU A 226 -27.02 -29.38 -30.79
C GLU A 226 -26.52 -29.46 -29.32
N GLY A 227 -27.30 -30.05 -28.43
CA GLY A 227 -27.05 -30.05 -26.99
C GLY A 227 -25.73 -30.73 -26.59
N ALA A 228 -24.92 -30.02 -25.82
CA ALA A 228 -23.87 -30.62 -25.00
C ALA A 228 -24.48 -30.98 -23.63
N SER A 229 -24.64 -32.28 -23.39
CA SER A 229 -24.98 -32.85 -22.09
C SER A 229 -23.86 -32.54 -21.10
N VAL A 230 -24.20 -31.84 -20.01
CA VAL A 230 -23.29 -31.64 -18.88
C VAL A 230 -23.23 -32.95 -18.10
N GLN A 231 -22.14 -33.69 -18.23
CA GLN A 231 -21.79 -34.78 -17.32
C GLN A 231 -21.41 -34.17 -15.97
N GLU A 232 -22.22 -34.41 -14.95
CA GLU A 232 -21.88 -34.16 -13.54
C GLU A 232 -20.62 -34.94 -13.17
N PHE A 233 -19.53 -34.21 -12.98
CA PHE A 233 -18.30 -34.74 -12.43
C PHE A 233 -18.45 -34.76 -10.90
N ASN A 234 -18.83 -35.90 -10.33
CA ASN A 234 -18.76 -36.13 -8.90
C ASN A 234 -17.30 -36.46 -8.53
N PRO A 235 -16.56 -35.58 -7.85
CA PRO A 235 -15.24 -35.92 -7.37
C PRO A 235 -15.33 -37.03 -6.29
N PRO A 236 -14.37 -37.97 -6.25
CA PRO A 236 -14.33 -38.98 -5.21
C PRO A 236 -14.21 -38.32 -3.83
N VAL A 237 -15.14 -38.65 -2.95
CA VAL A 237 -15.12 -38.27 -1.54
C VAL A 237 -13.84 -38.84 -0.91
N PRO A 238 -12.95 -38.01 -0.33
CA PRO A 238 -11.80 -38.51 0.38
C PRO A 238 -12.26 -39.30 1.61
N ASP A 239 -11.77 -40.53 1.72
CA ASP A 239 -12.00 -41.43 2.84
C ASP A 239 -11.52 -40.78 4.14
N LEU A 240 -12.47 -40.34 4.97
CA LEU A 240 -12.20 -39.80 6.30
C LEU A 240 -11.92 -40.98 7.23
N THR A 241 -10.66 -41.44 7.23
CA THR A 241 -10.16 -42.31 8.28
C THR A 241 -10.22 -41.54 9.60
N VAL A 242 -11.17 -41.91 10.44
CA VAL A 242 -11.37 -41.38 11.79
C VAL A 242 -10.10 -41.62 12.61
N PRO A 243 -9.43 -40.58 13.14
CA PRO A 243 -8.33 -40.80 14.07
C PRO A 243 -8.88 -41.40 15.37
N ALA A 244 -8.16 -42.41 15.87
CA ALA A 244 -8.46 -43.16 17.07
C ALA A 244 -8.82 -42.25 18.25
N GLN A 245 -9.83 -42.68 19.01
CA GLN A 245 -10.20 -42.07 20.28
C GLN A 245 -9.00 -42.08 21.24
N ILE A 246 -8.55 -40.89 21.63
CA ILE A 246 -7.58 -40.70 22.69
C ILE A 246 -8.32 -40.91 24.01
N HIS A 247 -7.92 -41.94 24.75
CA HIS A 247 -8.40 -42.20 26.10
C HIS A 247 -7.96 -41.07 27.06
N PRO A 248 -8.85 -40.55 27.92
CA PRO A 248 -8.48 -39.62 28.98
C PRO A 248 -7.81 -40.42 30.10
N GLY A 249 -6.49 -40.52 30.08
CA GLY A 249 -5.74 -41.34 31.05
C GLY A 249 -4.33 -40.87 31.41
N ASP A 250 -3.60 -40.22 30.49
CA ASP A 250 -2.19 -39.90 30.74
C ASP A 250 -1.96 -38.39 30.86
N VAL A 251 -2.16 -37.88 32.07
CA VAL A 251 -1.63 -36.58 32.51
C VAL A 251 -0.33 -36.85 33.25
N GLU A 252 0.76 -37.05 32.52
CA GLU A 252 2.09 -36.91 33.10
C GLU A 252 2.43 -35.43 33.23
N SER A 253 2.62 -35.02 34.47
CA SER A 253 3.04 -33.70 34.91
C SER A 253 4.39 -33.31 34.31
N VAL A 254 4.37 -32.46 33.29
CA VAL A 254 5.56 -31.75 32.80
C VAL A 254 5.87 -30.61 33.78
N GLN A 255 6.86 -30.82 34.64
CA GLN A 255 7.50 -29.74 35.39
C GLN A 255 8.28 -28.86 34.41
N LEU A 256 7.75 -27.66 34.15
CA LEU A 256 8.47 -26.59 33.47
C LEU A 256 9.55 -26.06 34.42
N ALA A 257 10.80 -26.48 34.18
CA ALA A 257 11.98 -25.85 34.76
C ALA A 257 12.13 -24.44 34.16
N ILE A 258 11.75 -23.43 34.94
CA ILE A 258 12.02 -22.02 34.64
C ILE A 258 13.50 -21.79 34.99
N SER A 259 14.37 -21.84 33.98
CA SER A 259 15.75 -21.36 34.11
C SER A 259 15.73 -19.83 34.14
N SER A 260 15.80 -19.26 35.34
CA SER A 260 16.11 -17.84 35.55
C SER A 260 17.57 -17.60 35.18
N SER A 261 17.82 -17.06 33.98
CA SER A 261 19.14 -16.50 33.64
C SER A 261 19.26 -15.14 34.33
N SER A 262 19.99 -15.11 35.44
CA SER A 262 20.53 -13.90 36.05
C SER A 262 21.47 -13.23 35.04
N TYR A 263 21.11 -12.04 34.59
CA TYR A 263 22.07 -11.15 33.94
C TYR A 263 22.98 -10.59 35.04
N ASP A 264 24.25 -10.98 34.98
CA ASP A 264 25.33 -10.38 35.76
C ASP A 264 25.50 -8.91 35.33
N GLU A 265 25.19 -7.99 36.25
CA GLU A 265 25.72 -6.63 36.24
C GLU A 265 27.16 -6.70 36.76
N SER A 266 28.13 -6.76 35.84
CA SER A 266 29.54 -6.53 36.18
C SER A 266 30.08 -5.35 35.41
N ASP A 267 30.24 -4.26 36.16
CA ASP A 267 31.41 -3.38 36.18
C ASP A 267 31.97 -2.92 34.82
N TRP A 268 31.54 -1.74 34.41
CA TRP A 268 32.42 -0.83 33.68
C TRP A 268 32.89 0.24 34.65
N ASP A 269 33.95 -0.15 35.36
CA ASP A 269 34.76 0.70 36.20
C ASP A 269 35.43 1.80 35.36
N SER A 270 35.64 2.91 36.04
CA SER A 270 36.12 4.18 35.54
C SER A 270 37.62 4.11 35.26
N SER A 271 38.08 4.78 34.20
CA SER A 271 39.47 5.27 34.12
C SER A 271 39.52 6.49 33.19
N ASP A 272 39.84 7.62 33.82
CA ASP A 272 40.53 8.86 33.37
C ASP A 272 40.21 9.50 32.00
#